data_AF-A0A1R1ANC4-F1
#
_entry.id   AF-A0A1R1ANC4-F1
#
_cell.length_a   1.000
_cell.length_b   1.000
_cell.length_c   1.000
_cell.angle_alpha   90.00
_cell.angle_beta   90.00
_cell.angle_gamma   90.00
#
_symmetry.space_group_name_H-M   'P 1'
#
loop_
_entity.id
_entity.type
_entity.pdbx_description
1 polymer ?
#
loop_
_entity_poly.entity_id
_entity_poly.type
_entity_poly.pdbx_seq_one_letter_code
_entity_poly.pdbx_strand_id
1 'polypeptide(L)'
;MAATNQSELTFEQAMERLDSIVSKLENGDVPLETAIELFQEGMKLSQLCGGKLEQVEQKIELLIETEQGFQKKTFADAIENKGE
;
A
#
# COMPACT_ATOMS: atom_id res chain seq x y z
N MET A 1 -12.49 -15.13 -19.70
CA MET A 1 -12.32 -13.99 -18.79
C MET A 1 -11.11 -14.30 -17.92
N ALA A 2 -10.04 -13.53 -18.08
CA ALA A 2 -8.73 -13.86 -17.51
C ALA A 2 -8.76 -13.67 -15.99
N ALA A 3 -8.36 -14.70 -15.24
CA ALA A 3 -8.04 -14.58 -13.84
C ALA A 3 -6.78 -13.73 -13.71
N THR A 4 -6.94 -12.45 -13.40
CA THR A 4 -5.82 -11.53 -13.20
C THR A 4 -5.06 -11.96 -11.94
N ASN A 5 -3.84 -12.47 -12.11
CA ASN A 5 -2.95 -12.78 -11.01
C ASN A 5 -2.71 -11.51 -10.20
N GLN A 6 -3.14 -11.49 -8.94
CA GLN A 6 -3.03 -10.32 -8.07
C GLN A 6 -1.57 -9.83 -7.91
N SER A 7 -0.58 -10.70 -8.12
CA SER A 7 0.86 -10.39 -8.08
C SER A 7 1.36 -9.48 -9.22
N GLU A 8 0.58 -9.26 -10.29
CA GLU A 8 0.97 -8.42 -11.43
C GLU A 8 0.36 -7.00 -11.39
N LEU A 9 -0.50 -6.69 -10.42
CA LEU A 9 -1.12 -5.37 -10.32
C LEU A 9 -0.08 -4.30 -10.00
N THR A 10 -0.19 -3.12 -10.62
CA THR A 10 0.53 -1.92 -10.17
C THR A 10 -0.04 -1.43 -8.85
N PHE A 11 0.68 -0.52 -8.18
CA PHE A 11 0.20 0.08 -6.93
C PHE A 11 -1.13 0.83 -7.16
N GLU A 12 -1.20 1.62 -8.22
CA GLU A 12 -2.37 2.43 -8.58
C GLU A 12 -3.58 1.55 -8.91
N GLN A 13 -3.38 0.46 -9.65
CA GLN A 13 -4.45 -0.50 -9.96
C GLN A 13 -4.96 -1.23 -8.72
N ALA A 14 -4.05 -1.61 -7.81
CA ALA A 14 -4.43 -2.26 -6.56
C ALA A 14 -5.21 -1.31 -5.65
N MET A 15 -4.81 -0.04 -5.58
CA MET A 15 -5.52 1.01 -4.85
C MET A 15 -6.90 1.29 -5.43
N GLU A 16 -7.01 1.48 -6.75
CA GLU A 16 -8.31 1.71 -7.42
C GLU A 16 -9.29 0.55 -7.15
N ARG A 17 -8.78 -0.69 -7.19
CA ARG A 17 -9.60 -1.86 -6.87
C ARG A 17 -10.00 -1.88 -5.39
N LEU A 18 -9.09 -1.56 -4.48
CA LEU A 18 -9.35 -1.50 -3.05
C LEU A 18 -10.43 -0.45 -2.73
N ASP A 19 -10.35 0.74 -3.32
CA ASP A 19 -11.34 1.81 -3.17
C ASP A 19 -12.72 1.36 -3.68
N SER A 20 -12.77 0.65 -4.80
CA SER A 20 -14.00 0.06 -5.33
C SER A 20 -14.62 -0.97 -4.37
N ILE A 21 -13.79 -1.79 -3.74
CA ILE A 21 -14.22 -2.78 -2.74
C ILE A 21 -14.79 -2.09 -1.51
N VAL A 22 -14.07 -1.11 -0.95
CA VAL A 22 -14.51 -0.33 0.21
C VAL A 22 -15.86 0.33 -0.09
N SER A 23 -15.97 1.02 -1.22
CA SER A 23 -17.21 1.68 -1.64
C SER A 23 -18.39 0.69 -1.70
N LYS A 24 -18.17 -0.53 -2.22
CA LYS A 24 -19.22 -1.57 -2.29
C LYS A 24 -19.63 -2.08 -0.91
N LEU A 25 -18.66 -2.31 -0.02
CA LEU A 25 -18.94 -2.76 1.34
C LEU A 25 -19.67 -1.69 2.17
N GLU A 26 -19.31 -0.42 2.00
CA GLU A 26 -19.94 0.71 2.67
C GLU A 26 -21.39 0.95 2.23
N ASN A 27 -21.72 0.65 0.97
CA ASN A 27 -23.09 0.78 0.46
C ASN A 27 -24.08 -0.19 1.13
N GLY A 28 -23.61 -1.27 1.76
CA GLY A 28 -24.42 -2.18 2.57
C GLY A 28 -25.41 -3.08 1.81
N ASP A 29 -25.63 -2.88 0.51
CA ASP A 29 -26.52 -3.69 -0.35
C ASP A 29 -25.78 -4.88 -1.00
N VAL A 30 -24.85 -5.48 -0.25
CA VAL A 30 -24.04 -6.61 -0.71
C VAL A 30 -24.42 -7.87 0.09
N PRO A 31 -24.77 -8.99 -0.56
CA PRO A 31 -25.01 -10.26 0.12
C PRO A 31 -23.81 -10.66 1.00
N LEU A 32 -24.07 -11.31 2.13
CA LEU A 32 -23.05 -11.66 3.12
C LEU A 32 -21.90 -12.48 2.51
N GLU A 33 -22.21 -13.47 1.68
CA GLU A 33 -21.20 -14.30 1.02
C GLU A 33 -20.28 -13.45 0.13
N THR A 34 -20.86 -12.53 -0.66
CA THR A 34 -20.10 -11.60 -1.49
C THR A 34 -19.29 -10.61 -0.66
N ALA A 35 -19.83 -10.14 0.47
CA ALA A 35 -19.11 -9.25 1.37
C ALA A 35 -17.86 -9.91 1.95
N ILE A 36 -17.92 -11.20 2.29
CA ILE A 36 -16.77 -11.98 2.76
C ILE A 36 -15.71 -12.12 1.65
N GLU A 37 -16.13 -12.40 0.42
CA GLU A 37 -15.21 -12.49 -0.72
C GLU A 37 -14.50 -11.15 -1.00
N LEU A 38 -15.27 -10.05 -1.04
CA LEU A 38 -14.75 -8.70 -1.21
C LEU A 38 -13.79 -8.30 -0.08
N PHE A 39 -14.10 -8.66 1.16
CA PHE A 39 -13.23 -8.39 2.30
C PHE A 39 -11.89 -9.14 2.17
N GLN A 40 -11.93 -10.43 1.82
CA GLN A 40 -10.70 -11.20 1.60
C GLN A 40 -9.87 -10.64 0.45
N GLU A 41 -10.51 -10.21 -0.63
CA GLU A 41 -9.83 -9.55 -1.75
C GLU A 41 -9.18 -8.23 -1.28
N GLY A 42 -9.92 -7.39 -0.55
CA GLY A 42 -9.44 -6.13 0.00
C GLY A 42 -8.23 -6.32 0.92
N MET A 43 -8.24 -7.34 1.78
CA MET A 43 -7.09 -7.66 2.62
C MET A 43 -5.83 -7.99 1.80
N LYS A 44 -5.96 -8.79 0.73
CA LYS A 44 -4.83 -9.14 -0.15
C LYS A 44 -4.29 -7.91 -0.88
N LEU A 45 -5.17 -7.04 -1.36
CA LEU A 45 -4.78 -5.79 -2.03
C LEU A 45 -4.07 -4.84 -1.05
N SER A 46 -4.58 -4.70 0.17
CA SER A 46 -3.94 -3.91 1.23
C SER A 46 -2.53 -4.40 1.54
N GLN A 47 -2.34 -5.71 1.71
CA GLN A 47 -1.02 -6.32 1.89
C GLN A 47 -0.08 -6.06 0.70
N LEU A 48 -0.61 -6.18 -0.52
CA LEU A 48 0.17 -5.92 -1.74
C LEU A 48 0.60 -4.46 -1.85
N CYS A 49 -0.28 -3.50 -1.55
CA CYS A 49 0.05 -2.08 -1.51
C CYS A 49 1.14 -1.80 -0.47
N GLY A 50 0.99 -2.33 0.76
CA GLY A 50 1.99 -2.19 1.81
C GLY A 50 3.36 -2.74 1.40
N GLY A 51 3.41 -3.95 0.84
CA GLY A 51 4.66 -4.54 0.38
C GLY A 51 5.33 -3.79 -0.78
N LYS A 52 4.55 -3.15 -1.66
CA LYS A 52 5.11 -2.28 -2.70
C LYS A 52 5.70 -1.00 -2.12
N LEU A 53 5.04 -0.39 -1.14
CA LEU A 53 5.57 0.78 -0.44
C LEU A 53 6.86 0.45 0.30
N GLU A 54 6.89 -0.64 1.05
CA GLU A 54 8.09 -1.11 1.75
C GLU A 54 9.28 -1.29 0.79
N GLN A 55 9.05 -1.89 -0.39
CA GLN A 55 10.09 -2.03 -1.41
C GLN A 55 10.59 -0.69 -1.96
N VAL A 56 9.72 0.32 -2.06
CA VAL A 56 10.10 1.66 -2.48
C VAL A 56 10.88 2.36 -1.37
N GLU A 57 10.43 2.26 -0.13
CA GLU A 57 11.10 2.81 1.04
C GLU A 57 12.53 2.28 1.19
N GLN A 58 12.73 0.98 1.00
CA GLN A 58 14.05 0.35 1.02
C GLN A 58 14.98 0.84 -0.10
N LYS A 59 14.42 1.24 -1.25
CA LYS A 59 15.20 1.70 -2.41
C LYS A 59 15.55 3.19 -2.35
N ILE A 60 14.81 3.98 -1.56
CA ILE A 60 15.03 5.41 -1.44
C ILE A 60 16.10 5.66 -0.38
N GLU A 61 17.32 5.94 -0.83
CA GLU A 61 18.35 6.58 -0.02
C GLU A 61 18.16 8.11 -0.07
N LEU A 62 18.03 8.75 1.09
CA LEU A 62 18.04 10.20 1.21
C LEU A 62 19.42 10.69 1.63
N LEU A 63 19.91 11.74 1.00
CA LEU A 63 21.01 12.55 1.51
C LEU A 63 20.43 13.61 2.46
N ILE A 64 20.71 13.47 3.75
CA ILE A 64 20.30 14.42 4.79
C ILE A 64 21.52 15.23 5.21
N GLU A 65 21.40 16.55 5.17
CA GLU A 65 22.42 17.44 5.72
C GLU A 65 22.32 17.47 7.24
N THR A 66 23.43 17.18 7.91
CA THR A 66 23.59 17.24 9.37
C THR A 66 24.72 18.22 9.72
N GLU A 67 24.88 18.56 11.00
CA GLU A 67 26.00 19.41 11.47
C GLU A 67 27.39 18.83 11.12
N GLN A 68 27.45 17.53 10.80
CA GLN A 68 28.66 16.80 10.44
C GLN A 68 28.82 16.61 8.90
N GLY A 69 27.94 17.23 8.09
CA GLY A 69 27.87 17.08 6.64
C GLY A 69 26.70 16.20 6.18
N PHE A 70 26.72 15.76 4.92
CA PHE A 70 25.66 14.93 4.35
C PHE A 70 25.77 13.47 4.82
N GLN A 71 24.72 12.95 5.45
CA GLN A 71 24.55 11.55 5.81
C GLN A 71 23.50 10.88 4.94
N LYS A 72 23.79 9.67 4.48
CA LYS A 72 22.81 8.82 3.82
C LYS A 72 21.92 8.16 4.87
N LYS A 73 20.61 8.35 4.75
CA LYS A 73 19.61 7.63 5.56
C LYS A 73 18.61 6.94 4.66
N THR A 74 17.96 5.91 5.17
CA THR A 74 16.82 5.31 4.48
C THR A 74 15.59 6.22 4.63
N PHE A 75 14.60 6.04 3.77
CA PHE A 75 13.34 6.79 3.85
C PHE A 75 12.61 6.60 5.19
N ALA A 76 12.67 5.41 5.78
CA ALA A 76 12.08 5.13 7.09
C ALA A 76 12.71 5.99 8.21
N ASP A 77 14.04 6.03 8.29
CA ASP A 77 14.78 6.79 9.33
C ASP A 77 14.56 8.32 9.23
N ALA A 78 14.20 8.80 8.03
CA ALA A 78 13.94 10.20 7.76
C ALA A 78 12.56 10.66 8.27
N ILE A 79 11.56 9.77 8.31
CA ILE A 79 10.20 10.10 8.76
C ILE A 79 10.08 10.04 10.29
N GLU A 80 10.79 9.13 10.97
CA GLU A 80 10.75 9.04 12.45
C GLU A 80 11.31 10.30 13.16
N ASN A 81 12.17 11.08 12.49
CA ASN A 81 12.73 12.32 13.06
C ASN A 81 11.79 13.54 13.00
N LYS A 82 10.58 13.40 12.44
CA LYS A 82 9.63 14.53 12.28
C LYS A 82 8.53 14.59 13.34
N GLY A 83 8.65 13.77 14.39
CA GLY A 83 7.65 13.59 15.44
C GLY A 83 7.87 14.38 16.74
N GLU A 84 8.85 15.28 16.81
CA GLU A 84 9.01 16.26 17.90
C GLU A 84 8.70 17.69 17.44
#